data_AF-A0AAE3AGS0-F1
#
_entry.id   AF-A0AAE3AGS0-F1
#
_cell.length_a   1.000
_cell.length_b   1.000
_cell.length_c   1.000
_cell.angle_alpha   90.00
_cell.angle_beta   90.00
_cell.angle_gamma   90.00
#
_symmetry.space_group_name_H-M   'P 1'
#
loop_
_entity.id
_entity.type
_entity.pdbx_description
1 polymer ?
#
loop_
_entity_poly.entity_id
_entity_poly.type
_entity_poly.pdbx_seq_one_letter_code
_entity_poly.pdbx_strand_id
1 'polypeptide(L)'
;MEEVKIKRYKGSLLLKVAVFCFACFMVTMLVGQQISISQKKDELQQLKNELKEQQVVNDELRYDLNEENADNTDYAEKVARRELDYVKPGERVFYNVGGNN
;
A
#
# COMPACT_ATOMS: atom_id res chain seq x y z
N MET A 1 -65.29 -28.55 40.44
CA MET A 1 -63.85 -28.18 40.42
C MET A 1 -63.40 -28.32 38.98
N GLU A 2 -63.15 -27.21 38.28
CA GLU A 2 -62.65 -27.27 36.90
C GLU A 2 -61.13 -27.14 36.91
N GLU A 3 -60.46 -28.12 36.32
CA GLU A 3 -59.01 -28.17 36.25
C GLU A 3 -58.51 -27.30 35.09
N VAL A 4 -57.78 -26.23 35.42
CA VAL A 4 -57.13 -25.36 34.44
C VAL A 4 -55.92 -26.09 33.85
N LYS A 5 -56.08 -26.63 32.65
CA LYS A 5 -54.98 -27.25 31.89
C LYS A 5 -54.05 -26.18 31.33
N ILE A 6 -52.90 -25.97 31.97
CA ILE A 6 -51.84 -25.08 31.49
C ILE A 6 -51.19 -25.71 30.25
N LYS A 7 -51.47 -25.17 29.05
CA LYS A 7 -50.83 -25.60 27.80
C LYS A 7 -49.33 -25.28 27.85
N ARG A 8 -48.49 -26.30 27.68
CA ARG A 8 -47.03 -26.17 27.60
C ARG A 8 -46.64 -25.38 26.34
N TYR A 9 -46.06 -24.20 26.54
CA TYR A 9 -45.59 -23.34 25.46
C TYR A 9 -44.42 -24.01 24.72
N LYS A 10 -44.45 -23.99 23.38
CA LYS A 10 -43.40 -24.50 22.51
C LYS A 10 -42.16 -23.59 22.56
N GLY A 11 -41.38 -23.68 23.64
CA GLY A 11 -40.15 -22.89 23.85
C GLY A 11 -39.04 -23.10 22.82
N SER A 12 -39.16 -24.08 21.91
CA SER A 12 -38.13 -24.37 20.90
C SER A 12 -38.20 -23.46 19.66
N LEU A 13 -39.34 -22.88 19.32
CA LEU A 13 -39.47 -22.03 18.14
C LEU A 13 -38.84 -20.65 18.37
N LEU A 14 -39.13 -20.01 19.51
CA LEU A 14 -38.51 -18.72 19.86
C LEU A 14 -36.99 -18.86 20.01
N LEU A 15 -36.51 -19.94 20.62
CA LEU A 15 -35.08 -20.19 20.76
C LEU A 15 -34.40 -20.36 19.40
N LYS A 16 -34.99 -21.12 18.47
CA LYS A 16 -34.47 -21.28 17.10
C LYS A 16 -34.42 -19.95 16.35
N VAL A 17 -35.46 -19.12 16.47
CA VAL A 17 -35.51 -17.78 15.87
C VAL A 17 -34.42 -16.88 16.48
N ALA A 18 -34.25 -16.88 17.80
CA ALA A 18 -33.22 -16.10 18.47
C ALA A 18 -31.80 -16.50 18.03
N VAL A 19 -31.52 -17.80 17.95
CA VAL A 19 -30.23 -18.32 17.45
C VAL A 19 -30.00 -17.93 15.99
N PHE A 20 -31.04 -18.00 15.15
CA PHE A 20 -30.93 -17.58 13.74
C PHE A 20 -30.61 -16.09 13.61
N CYS A 21 -31.33 -15.22 14.34
CA CYS A 21 -31.06 -13.78 14.35
C CYS A 21 -29.64 -13.47 14.84
N PHE A 22 -29.18 -14.15 15.88
CA PHE A 22 -27.81 -14.00 16.40
C PHE A 22 -26.76 -14.43 15.37
N ALA A 23 -27.00 -15.54 14.66
CA ALA A 23 -26.11 -15.99 13.59
C ALA A 23 -26.05 -14.97 12.43
N CYS A 24 -27.19 -14.41 12.01
CA CYS A 24 -27.22 -13.36 10.99
C CYS A 24 -26.46 -12.11 11.44
N PHE A 25 -26.62 -11.68 12.69
CA PHE A 25 -25.89 -10.54 13.26
C PHE A 25 -24.37 -10.78 13.29
N MET A 26 -23.94 -11.98 13.68
CA MET A 26 -22.52 -12.36 13.64
C MET A 26 -21.96 -12.26 12.21
N VAL A 27 -22.69 -12.77 11.22
CA VAL A 27 -22.26 -12.72 9.81
C VAL A 27 -22.12 -11.28 9.33
N THR A 28 -23.09 -10.40 9.58
CA THR A 28 -22.99 -8.99 9.15
C THR A 28 -21.83 -8.27 9.83
N MET A 29 -21.58 -8.55 11.11
CA MET A 29 -20.45 -7.99 11.85
C MET A 29 -19.09 -8.47 11.29
N LEU A 30 -18.96 -9.77 10.98
CA LEU A 30 -17.74 -10.34 10.41
C LEU A 30 -17.44 -9.78 9.01
N VAL A 31 -18.46 -9.60 8.16
CA VAL A 31 -18.29 -8.98 6.85
C VAL A 31 -17.84 -7.52 6.99
N GLY A 32 -18.46 -6.75 7.89
CA GLY A 32 -18.04 -5.37 8.17
C GLY A 32 -16.58 -5.29 8.63
N GLN A 33 -16.16 -6.18 9.54
CA GLN A 33 -14.77 -6.25 9.99
C GLN A 33 -13.80 -6.59 8.86
N GLN A 34 -14.15 -7.51 7.96
CA GLN A 34 -13.31 -7.84 6.81
C GLN A 34 -13.11 -6.65 5.86
N ILE A 35 -14.16 -5.88 5.60
CA ILE A 35 -14.07 -4.66 4.77
C ILE A 35 -13.13 -3.65 5.43
N SER A 36 -13.30 -3.37 6.74
CA SER A 36 -12.41 -2.45 7.45
C SER A 36 -10.96 -2.91 7.49
N ILE A 37 -10.71 -4.22 7.61
CA ILE A 37 -9.36 -4.78 7.55
C ILE A 37 -8.74 -4.59 6.16
N SER A 38 -9.53 -4.82 5.09
CA SER A 38 -9.06 -4.60 3.72
C SER A 38 -8.69 -3.14 3.50
N GLN A 39 -9.58 -2.21 3.87
CA GLN A 39 -9.34 -0.77 3.72
C GLN A 39 -8.07 -0.32 4.44
N LYS A 40 -7.87 -0.78 5.68
CA LYS A 40 -6.65 -0.46 6.45
C LYS A 40 -5.38 -1.05 5.83
N LYS A 41 -5.46 -2.22 5.21
CA LYS A 41 -4.32 -2.81 4.49
C LYS A 41 -3.97 -2.02 3.24
N ASP A 42 -4.99 -1.56 2.50
CA ASP A 42 -4.80 -0.77 1.29
C ASP A 42 -4.18 0.60 1.63
N GLU A 43 -4.70 1.28 2.66
CA GLU A 43 -4.15 2.54 3.17
C GLU A 43 -2.69 2.36 3.64
N LEU A 44 -2.40 1.29 4.37
CA LEU A 44 -1.04 0.99 4.81
C LEU A 44 -0.09 0.70 3.63
N GLN A 45 -0.58 0.05 2.58
CA GLN A 45 0.21 -0.21 1.38
C GLN A 45 0.49 1.10 0.61
N GLN A 46 -0.50 1.98 0.49
CA GLN A 46 -0.34 3.29 -0.12
C GLN A 46 0.71 4.13 0.63
N LEU A 47 0.57 4.24 1.95
CA LEU A 47 1.50 5.00 2.78
C LEU A 47 2.93 4.44 2.72
N LYS A 48 3.08 3.11 2.65
CA LYS A 48 4.40 2.48 2.43
C LYS A 48 5.00 2.81 1.08
N ASN A 49 4.20 2.87 0.03
CA ASN A 49 4.67 3.22 -1.31
C ASN A 49 5.13 4.68 -1.34
N GLU A 50 4.34 5.60 -0.75
CA GLU A 50 4.71 7.01 -0.63
C GLU A 50 6.00 7.18 0.17
N LEU A 51 6.14 6.48 1.30
CA LEU A 51 7.37 6.54 2.10
C LEU A 51 8.57 6.01 1.31
N LYS A 52 8.40 4.92 0.56
CA LYS A 52 9.47 4.39 -0.28
C LYS A 52 9.89 5.38 -1.36
N GLU A 53 8.94 6.05 -2.02
CA GLU A 53 9.22 7.09 -3.01
C GLU A 53 9.96 8.27 -2.37
N GLN A 54 9.49 8.75 -1.22
CA GLN A 54 10.15 9.83 -0.48
C GLN A 54 11.55 9.44 -0.01
N GLN A 55 11.77 8.18 0.39
CA GLN A 55 13.07 7.69 0.79
C GLN A 55 14.05 7.68 -0.39
N VAL A 56 13.61 7.27 -1.57
CA VAL A 56 14.44 7.32 -2.79
C VAL A 56 14.85 8.75 -3.09
N VAL A 57 13.89 9.69 -3.10
CA VAL A 57 14.19 11.12 -3.32
C VAL A 57 15.11 11.67 -2.24
N ASN A 58 14.92 11.27 -0.98
CA ASN A 58 15.79 11.72 0.11
C ASN A 58 17.21 11.18 -0.04
N ASP A 59 17.36 9.91 -0.39
CA ASP A 59 18.67 9.29 -0.60
C ASP A 59 19.40 9.90 -1.80
N GLU A 60 18.68 10.22 -2.89
CA GLU A 60 19.21 10.97 -4.03
C GLU A 60 19.70 12.37 -3.62
N LEU A 61 18.88 13.15 -2.92
CA LEU A 61 19.27 14.47 -2.44
C LEU A 61 20.46 14.42 -1.49
N ARG A 62 20.52 13.42 -0.61
CA ARG A 62 21.67 13.22 0.29
C ARG A 62 22.92 12.84 -0.49
N TYR A 63 22.78 12.05 -1.54
CA TYR A 63 23.87 11.70 -2.42
C TYR A 63 24.41 12.97 -3.11
N ASP A 64 23.54 13.78 -3.72
CA ASP A 64 23.91 15.04 -4.37
C ASP A 64 24.58 16.02 -3.40
N LEU A 65 24.03 16.21 -2.19
CA LEU A 65 24.62 17.10 -1.17
C LEU A 65 26.00 16.63 -0.69
N ASN A 66 26.19 15.31 -0.52
CA ASN A 66 27.50 14.79 -0.14
C ASN A 66 28.51 14.90 -1.29
N GLU A 67 28.05 14.79 -2.54
CA GLU A 67 28.90 14.98 -3.72
C GLU A 67 29.26 16.45 -3.95
N GLU A 68 28.38 17.41 -3.63
CA GLU A 68 28.64 18.86 -3.74
C GLU A 68 29.63 19.37 -2.68
N ASN A 69 29.58 18.84 -1.45
CA ASN A 69 30.41 19.30 -0.33
C ASN A 69 31.82 18.67 -0.30
N ALA A 70 32.05 17.58 -1.02
CA ALA A 70 33.39 17.04 -1.25
C ALA A 70 33.95 17.64 -2.54
N ASP A 71 35.27 17.85 -2.61
CA ASP A 71 36.01 18.39 -3.77
C ASP A 71 35.96 17.40 -4.97
N ASN A 72 34.76 17.11 -5.45
CA ASN A 72 34.42 15.93 -6.22
C ASN A 72 34.32 16.29 -7.70
N THR A 73 35.49 16.22 -8.33
CA THR A 73 35.62 16.07 -9.78
C THR A 73 34.66 15.03 -10.38
N ASP A 74 34.27 14.00 -9.61
CA ASP A 74 33.28 12.98 -10.00
C ASP A 74 31.83 13.52 -10.10
N TYR A 75 31.42 14.40 -9.19
CA TYR A 75 30.11 15.08 -9.26
C TYR A 75 30.05 16.00 -10.48
N ALA A 76 31.08 16.84 -10.64
CA ALA A 76 31.20 17.75 -11.77
C ALA A 76 31.23 16.98 -13.11
N GLU A 77 31.93 15.84 -13.17
CA GLU A 77 31.92 14.96 -14.34
C GLU A 77 30.54 14.36 -14.62
N LYS A 78 29.81 13.89 -13.61
CA LYS A 78 28.44 13.35 -13.78
C LYS A 78 27.45 14.40 -14.25
N VAL A 79 27.47 15.60 -13.68
CA VAL A 79 26.61 16.70 -14.12
C VAL A 79 26.96 17.12 -15.54
N ALA A 80 28.25 17.27 -15.86
CA ALA A 80 28.72 17.60 -17.20
C ALA A 80 28.29 16.57 -18.24
N ARG A 81 28.34 15.27 -17.92
CA ARG A 81 27.88 14.20 -18.81
C ARG A 81 26.35 14.11 -18.92
N ARG A 82 25.61 14.25 -17.81
CA ARG A 82 24.13 14.10 -17.78
C ARG A 82 23.39 15.31 -18.34
N GLU A 83 23.80 16.51 -17.95
CA GLU A 83 23.06 17.74 -18.24
C GLU A 83 23.65 18.53 -19.41
N LEU A 84 24.98 18.48 -19.59
CA LEU A 84 25.70 19.27 -20.61
C LEU A 84 26.19 18.42 -21.79
N ASP A 85 25.95 17.11 -21.78
CA ASP A 85 26.41 16.12 -22.78
C ASP A 85 27.92 16.22 -23.07
N TYR A 86 28.70 16.62 -22.06
CA TYR A 86 30.16 16.74 -22.17
C TYR A 86 30.82 15.36 -22.16
N VAL A 87 31.90 15.24 -22.92
CA VAL A 87 32.69 14.03 -23.08
C VAL A 87 34.16 14.34 -22.89
N LYS A 88 34.94 13.37 -22.40
CA LYS A 88 36.39 13.59 -22.27
C LYS A 88 37.04 13.71 -23.65
N PRO A 89 38.10 14.51 -23.80
CA PRO A 89 38.83 14.60 -25.06
C PRO A 89 39.25 13.20 -25.56
N GLY A 90 38.84 12.85 -26.78
CA GLY A 90 39.14 11.54 -27.40
C GLY A 90 38.14 10.42 -27.09
N GLU A 91 37.12 10.67 -26.27
CA GLU A 91 36.03 9.72 -26.01
C GLU A 91 35.04 9.70 -27.19
N ARG A 92 34.56 8.50 -27.56
CA ARG A 92 33.55 8.32 -28.63
C ARG A 92 32.25 7.85 -28.00
N VAL A 93 31.19 8.65 -28.13
CA VAL A 93 29.84 8.31 -27.71
C VAL A 93 29.07 7.72 -28.89
N PHE A 94 28.39 6.60 -28.67
CA PHE A 94 27.56 5.93 -29.66
C PHE A 94 26.09 6.10 -29.28
N TYR A 95 25.32 6.76 -30.14
CA TYR A 95 23.87 6.85 -29.98
C TYR A 95 23.21 5.70 -30.75
N ASN A 96 22.39 4.92 -30.07
CA ASN A 96 21.60 3.88 -30.72
C ASN A 96 20.41 4.53 -31.45
N VAL A 97 20.53 4.68 -32.77
CA VAL A 97 19.47 5.19 -33.66
C VAL A 97 18.63 4.06 -34.27
N GLY A 98 18.55 2.91 -33.61
CA GLY A 98 17.76 1.77 -34.05
C GLY A 98 16.30 2.14 -34.28
N GLY A 99 15.95 2.37 -35.55
CA GLY A 99 14.60 2.61 -36.01
C GLY A 99 13.72 1.41 -35.69
N ASN A 100 12.71 1.64 -34.86
CA ASN A 100 11.64 0.69 -34.63
C ASN A 100 10.80 0.61 -35.92
N ASN A 101 11.06 -0.39 -36.77
CA ASN A 101 10.14 -0.78 -37.84
C ASN A 101 8.88 -1.43 -37.22
#